data_AF-A0A526VJ50-F1
#
_entry.id   AF-A0A526VJ50-F1
#
_cell.length_a   1.000
_cell.length_b   1.000
_cell.length_c   1.000
_cell.angle_alpha   90.00
_cell.angle_beta   90.00
_cell.angle_gamma   90.00
#
_symmetry.space_group_name_H-M   'P 1'
#
loop_
_entity.id
_entity.type
_entity.pdbx_description
1 polymer ?
#
loop_
_entity_poly.entity_id
_entity_poly.type
_entity_poly.pdbx_seq_one_letter_code
_entity_poly.pdbx_strand_id
1 'polypeptide(L)'
;GYNTVCDVLRARCRSLLVPFAAGGETEQTVRALMLEELGLATVRMEKDLTPECLAQAIEQALAGPTPAAHRLDLEGARHSAQILRERHRTWSSKS
;
A
#
# COMPACT_ATOMS: atom_id res chain seq x y z
N GLY A 1 -3.22 6.72 2.81
CA GLY A 1 -4.22 6.50 1.75
C GLY A 1 -3.70 5.58 0.64
N TYR A 2 -4.57 5.10 -0.27
CA TYR A 2 -4.24 4.11 -1.31
C TYR A 2 -3.15 4.59 -2.29
N ASN A 3 -3.33 5.76 -2.91
CA ASN A 3 -2.40 6.27 -3.93
C ASN A 3 -0.99 6.44 -3.39
N THR A 4 -0.84 7.06 -2.21
CA THR A 4 0.46 7.25 -1.55
C THR A 4 1.17 5.93 -1.28
N VAL A 5 0.42 4.89 -0.89
CA VAL A 5 1.00 3.55 -0.70
C VAL A 5 1.50 2.98 -2.02
N CYS A 6 0.77 3.15 -3.12
CA CYS A 6 1.26 2.74 -4.44
C CYS A 6 2.54 3.48 -4.84
N ASP A 7 2.66 4.77 -4.52
CA ASP A 7 3.87 5.55 -4.80
C ASP A 7 5.06 5.08 -3.98
N VAL A 8 4.85 4.81 -2.69
CA VAL A 8 5.86 4.22 -1.79
C VAL A 8 6.36 2.87 -2.32
N LEU A 9 5.44 2.00 -2.73
CA LEU A 9 5.78 0.69 -3.30
C LEU A 9 6.59 0.82 -4.59
N ARG A 10 6.22 1.74 -5.49
CA ARG A 10 7.00 2.06 -6.70
C ARG A 10 8.39 2.59 -6.38
N ALA A 11 8.48 3.51 -5.43
CA ALA A 11 9.74 4.13 -5.00
C ALA A 11 10.65 3.18 -4.22
N ARG A 12 10.10 2.09 -3.68
CA ARG A 12 10.80 1.11 -2.83
C ARG A 12 11.51 1.78 -1.65
N CYS A 13 10.87 2.82 -1.10
CA CYS A 13 11.38 3.52 0.05
C CYS A 13 10.93 2.85 1.35
N ARG A 14 11.73 3.02 2.39
CA ARG A 14 11.34 2.68 3.76
C ARG A 14 10.14 3.55 4.14
N SER A 15 9.10 2.95 4.71
CA SER A 15 7.88 3.66 5.07
C SER A 15 7.34 3.23 6.41
N LEU A 16 6.91 4.22 7.20
CA LEU A 16 6.09 4.05 8.39
C LEU A 16 4.67 4.49 8.06
N LEU A 17 3.71 3.57 8.20
CA LEU A 17 2.31 3.83 7.92
C LEU A 17 1.53 3.97 9.24
N VAL A 18 0.79 5.07 9.35
CA VAL A 18 -0.19 5.28 10.41
C VAL A 18 -1.57 5.24 9.76
N PRO A 19 -2.29 4.11 9.80
CA PRO A 19 -3.60 4.02 9.19
C PRO A 19 -4.62 4.78 10.04
N PHE A 20 -5.43 5.59 9.37
CA PHE A 20 -6.63 6.16 9.96
C PHE A 20 -7.73 5.09 10.03
N ALA A 21 -8.37 4.96 11.18
CA ALA A 21 -9.39 3.94 11.44
C ALA A 21 -10.71 4.50 12.02
N ALA A 22 -10.92 5.82 11.95
CA ALA A 22 -12.14 6.41 12.48
C ALA A 22 -13.35 6.10 11.57
N GLY A 23 -14.55 6.20 12.13
CA GLY A 23 -15.79 6.03 11.37
C GLY A 23 -16.07 4.61 10.88
N GLY A 24 -15.33 3.61 11.36
CA GLY A 24 -15.48 2.22 10.92
C GLY A 24 -14.77 1.92 9.59
N GLU A 25 -13.99 2.86 9.05
CA GLU A 25 -13.15 2.59 7.88
C GLU A 25 -12.03 1.61 8.24
N THR A 26 -12.00 0.47 7.56
CA THR A 26 -11.00 -0.59 7.80
C THR A 26 -9.94 -0.67 6.70
N GLU A 27 -10.21 -0.08 5.53
CA GLU A 27 -9.39 -0.27 4.32
C GLU A 27 -7.93 0.18 4.51
N GLN A 28 -7.70 1.29 5.21
CA GLN A 28 -6.33 1.77 5.45
C GLN A 28 -5.57 0.84 6.38
N THR A 29 -6.21 0.37 7.45
CA THR A 29 -5.64 -0.54 8.43
C THR A 29 -5.33 -1.90 7.81
N VAL A 30 -6.29 -2.49 7.08
CA VAL A 30 -6.10 -3.77 6.38
C VAL A 30 -4.92 -3.68 5.42
N ARG A 31 -4.85 -2.64 4.60
CA ARG A 31 -3.74 -2.44 3.67
C ARG A 31 -2.39 -2.30 4.38
N ALA A 32 -2.34 -1.50 5.46
CA ALA A 32 -1.11 -1.27 6.20
C ALA A 32 -0.58 -2.56 6.84
N LEU A 33 -1.46 -3.33 7.49
CA LEU A 33 -1.10 -4.60 8.13
C LEU A 33 -0.64 -5.65 7.12
N MET A 34 -1.31 -5.77 5.97
CA MET A 34 -0.87 -6.68 4.89
C MET A 34 0.53 -6.31 4.36
N LEU A 35 0.84 -5.02 4.28
CA LEU A 35 2.17 -4.57 3.84
C LEU A 35 3.24 -4.80 4.90
N GLU A 36 2.90 -4.71 6.18
CA GLU A 36 3.80 -5.08 7.27
C GLU A 36 4.11 -6.57 7.28
N GLU A 37 3.10 -7.42 7.09
CA GLU A 37 3.27 -8.87 6.97
C GLU A 37 4.17 -9.25 5.78
N LEU A 38 4.11 -8.49 4.68
CA LEU A 38 4.99 -8.64 3.52
C LEU A 38 6.38 -8.02 3.71
N GLY A 39 6.66 -7.37 4.84
CA GLY A 39 7.93 -6.68 5.11
C GLY A 39 8.15 -5.44 4.23
N LEU A 40 7.07 -4.85 3.69
CA LEU A 40 7.12 -3.70 2.78
C LEU A 40 6.90 -2.36 3.49
N ALA A 41 6.38 -2.38 4.72
CA ALA A 41 6.20 -1.20 5.56
C ALA A 41 6.27 -1.56 7.05
N THR A 42 6.50 -0.57 7.90
CA THR A 42 6.26 -0.67 9.35
C THR A 42 4.96 0.03 9.68
N VAL A 43 4.19 -0.46 10.65
CA VAL A 43 2.89 0.13 11.03
C VAL A 43 2.89 0.61 12.47
N ARG A 44 2.23 1.75 12.71
CA ARG A 44 1.88 2.24 14.05
C ARG A 44 0.42 2.64 14.07
N MET A 45 -0.32 2.19 15.08
CA MET A 45 -1.71 2.59 15.23
C MET A 45 -1.79 3.98 15.86
N GLU A 46 -2.74 4.79 15.41
CA GLU A 46 -2.92 6.16 15.89
C GLU A 46 -3.07 6.24 17.41
N LYS A 47 -3.80 5.30 18.01
CA LYS A 47 -4.02 5.19 19.46
C LYS A 47 -2.75 4.97 20.29
N ASP A 48 -1.68 4.46 19.67
CA ASP A 48 -0.43 4.09 20.35
C ASP A 48 0.70 5.10 20.02
N LEU A 49 0.38 6.20 19.32
CA LEU A 49 1.35 7.21 18.93
C LEU A 49 1.70 8.16 20.09
N THR A 50 3.01 8.25 20.35
CA THR A 50 3.64 9.34 21.08
C THR A 50 4.80 9.88 20.25
N PRO A 51 5.27 11.11 20.51
CA PRO A 51 6.47 11.64 19.83
C PRO A 51 7.67 10.71 19.94
N GLU A 52 7.88 10.09 21.11
CA GLU A 52 9.01 9.21 21.40
C GLU A 52 8.90 7.89 20.62
N CYS A 53 7.71 7.27 20.60
CA CYS A 53 7.52 6.00 19.89
C CYS A 53 7.64 6.21 18.37
N LEU A 54 7.21 7.37 17.86
CA LEU A 54 7.33 7.74 16.46
C LEU A 54 8.79 7.99 16.07
N ALA A 55 9.53 8.76 16.85
CA ALA A 55 10.96 9.00 16.63
C ALA A 55 11.75 7.68 16.62
N GLN A 56 11.51 6.82 17.60
CA GLN A 56 12.16 5.52 17.68
C GLN A 56 11.83 4.63 16.46
N ALA A 57 10.57 4.61 16.01
CA ALA A 57 10.17 3.85 14.83
C ALA A 57 10.85 4.35 13.55
N ILE A 58 11.03 5.67 13.42
CA ILE A 58 11.76 6.28 12.30
C ILE A 58 13.23 5.87 12.33
N GLU A 59 13.90 5.97 13.49
CA GLU A 59 15.30 5.55 13.65
C GLU A 59 15.50 4.07 13.30
N GLN A 60 14.61 3.20 13.78
CA GLN A 60 14.63 1.77 13.48
C GLN A 60 14.45 1.50 11.98
N ALA A 61 13.50 2.17 11.33
CA ALA A 61 13.30 2.04 9.89
C ALA A 61 14.54 2.50 9.10
N LEU A 62 15.19 3.59 9.52
CA LEU A 62 16.41 4.09 8.89
C LEU A 62 17.64 3.19 9.08
N ALA A 63 17.72 2.46 10.19
CA ALA A 63 18.77 1.47 10.43
C ALA A 63 18.55 0.16 9.68
N GLY A 64 17.30 -0.14 9.31
CA GLY A 64 16.93 -1.33 8.56
C GLY A 64 17.32 -1.29 7.07
N PRO A 65 17.29 -2.44 6.39
CA PRO A 65 17.52 -2.51 4.95
C PRO A 65 16.43 -1.77 4.19
N THR A 66 16.73 -1.37 2.95
CA THR A 66 15.69 -0.92 2.02
C THR A 66 14.74 -2.09 1.70
N PRO A 67 13.43 -1.84 1.53
CA PRO A 67 12.48 -2.90 1.21
C PRO A 67 12.89 -3.68 -0.03
N ALA A 68 12.76 -5.00 0.03
CA ALA A 68 13.04 -5.88 -1.10
C ALA A 68 12.07 -5.62 -2.26
N ALA A 69 12.44 -6.06 -3.46
CA ALA A 69 11.52 -6.03 -4.59
C ALA A 69 10.27 -6.89 -4.29
N HIS A 70 9.08 -6.34 -4.53
CA HIS A 70 7.82 -7.05 -4.37
C HIS A 70 7.25 -7.49 -5.71
N ARG A 71 6.31 -8.45 -5.66
CA ARG A 71 5.59 -8.96 -6.84
C ARG A 71 4.18 -8.37 -7.00
N LEU A 72 3.80 -7.42 -6.14
CA LEU A 72 2.52 -6.73 -6.27
C LEU A 72 2.44 -6.04 -7.63
N ASP A 73 1.36 -6.31 -8.35
CA ASP A 73 1.04 -5.64 -9.61
C ASP A 73 0.46 -4.25 -9.34
N LEU A 74 1.18 -3.23 -9.76
CA LEU A 74 0.77 -1.83 -9.61
C LEU A 74 0.19 -1.27 -10.92
N GLU A 75 0.11 -2.07 -11.98
CA GLU A 75 -0.38 -1.69 -13.32
C GLU A 75 -1.87 -1.99 -13.51
N GLY A 76 -2.63 -2.03 -12.40
CA GLY A 76 -4.06 -2.36 -12.38
C GLY A 76 -4.91 -1.49 -13.30
N ALA A 77 -4.57 -0.19 -13.45
CA ALA A 77 -5.27 0.70 -14.38
C ALA A 77 -5.10 0.25 -15.84
N ARG A 78 -3.86 -0.06 -16.25
CA ARG A 78 -3.55 -0.56 -17.60
C ARG A 78 -4.21 -1.91 -17.84
N HIS A 79 -4.10 -2.84 -16.89
CA HIS A 79 -4.72 -4.16 -16.99
C HIS A 79 -6.25 -4.08 -17.06
N SER A 80 -6.88 -3.24 -16.25
CA SER A 80 -8.33 -3.02 -16.29
C SER A 80 -8.76 -2.46 -17.65
N ALA A 81 -8.05 -1.47 -18.19
CA ALA A 81 -8.35 -0.90 -19.50
C ALA A 81 -8.23 -1.94 -20.64
N GLN A 82 -7.24 -2.83 -20.54
CA GLN A 82 -7.07 -3.94 -21.49
C GLN A 82 -8.26 -4.91 -21.41
N ILE A 83 -8.63 -5.37 -20.20
CA ILE A 83 -9.75 -6.28 -19.98
C ILE A 83 -11.04 -5.68 -20.52
N LEU A 84 -11.32 -4.40 -20.21
CA LEU A 84 -12.51 -3.71 -20.69
C LEU A 84 -12.55 -3.64 -22.22
N ARG A 85 -11.42 -3.36 -22.87
CA ARG A 85 -11.32 -3.32 -24.35
C ARG A 85 -11.59 -4.69 -24.97
N GLU A 86 -11.04 -5.75 -24.41
CA GLU A 86 -11.26 -7.13 -24.87
C GLU A 86 -12.73 -7.55 -24.73
N ARG A 87 -13.35 -7.22 -23.59
CA ARG A 87 -14.77 -7.48 -23.31
C ARG A 87 -15.68 -6.71 -24.26
N HIS A 88 -15.39 -5.43 -24.50
CA HIS A 88 -16.13 -4.61 -25.45
C HIS A 88 -16.10 -5.21 -26.86
N ARG A 89 -14.91 -5.58 -27.38
CA ARG A 89 -14.78 -6.20 -28.71
C ARG A 89 -15.60 -7.49 -28.83
N THR A 90 -15.57 -8.33 -27.79
CA THR A 90 -16.31 -9.60 -27.75
C THR A 90 -17.81 -9.38 -27.79
N TRP A 91 -18.31 -8.34 -27.12
CA TRP A 91 -19.74 -8.01 -27.13
C TRP A 91 -20.15 -7.44 -28.49
N SER A 92 -19.39 -6.48 -29.03
CA SER A 92 -19.69 -5.90 -30.34
C SER A 92 -19.66 -6.91 -31.49
N SER A 93 -18.89 -7.99 -31.38
CA SER A 93 -18.89 -9.07 -32.40
C SER A 93 -20.07 -10.05 -32.28
N LYS A 94 -20.84 -9.99 -31.19
CA LYS A 94 -22.00 -10.86 -30.93
C LYS A 94 -23.34 -10.15 -31.15
N SER A 95 -23.34 -8.84 -31.39
CA SER A 95 -24.50 -8.02 -31.76
C SER A 95 -24.47 -7.76 -33.26
#